data_AF-X0Y1L7-F1
#
_entry.id   AF-X0Y1L7-F1
#
_cell.length_a   1.000
_cell.length_b   1.000
_cell.length_c   1.000
_cell.angle_alpha   90.00
_cell.angle_beta   90.00
_cell.angle_gamma   90.00
#
_symmetry.space_group_name_H-M   'P 1'
#
loop_
_entity.id
_entity.type
_entity.pdbx_description
1 polymer ?
#
loop_
_entity_poly.entity_id
_entity_poly.type
_entity_poly.pdbx_seq_one_letter_code
_entity_poly.pdbx_strand_id
1 'polypeptide(L)'
;PNSITSVTAGQTLTVDDNGKTLLLGDAASGNITLPAVTVTGFTVRVWCNFTITTSSAVLSAEGDNISGVLVVNGASVVAAAEDQINFIANTALTGDWAEFVSTGTTWLCTGVAQAAGGITATDPA
;
A
#
# COMPACT_ATOMS: atom_id res chain seq x y z
N PRO A 1 -13.18 -3.50 14.30
CA PRO A 1 -13.22 -4.86 13.72
C PRO A 1 -12.60 -4.88 12.33
N ASN A 2 -11.48 -5.59 12.17
CA ASN A 2 -10.71 -5.63 10.93
C ASN A 2 -11.48 -6.44 9.88
N SER A 3 -12.31 -5.79 9.07
CA SER A 3 -12.99 -6.44 7.95
C SER A 3 -12.05 -6.60 6.78
N ILE A 4 -12.15 -7.73 6.09
CA ILE A 4 -11.40 -8.03 4.88
C ILE A 4 -12.29 -7.72 3.68
N THR A 5 -11.76 -6.95 2.72
CA THR A 5 -12.48 -6.53 1.50
C THR A 5 -11.63 -6.83 0.28
N SER A 6 -12.21 -7.49 -0.74
CA SER A 6 -11.53 -7.68 -2.03
C SER A 6 -11.66 -6.43 -2.89
N VAL A 7 -10.57 -6.03 -3.54
CA VAL A 7 -10.47 -4.91 -4.46
C VAL A 7 -10.37 -5.44 -5.88
N THR A 8 -11.31 -5.10 -6.74
CA THR A 8 -11.35 -5.51 -8.16
C THR A 8 -11.39 -4.31 -9.10
N ALA A 9 -11.20 -3.11 -8.55
CA ALA A 9 -11.11 -1.82 -9.23
C ALA A 9 -10.39 -0.84 -8.30
N GLY A 10 -9.62 0.09 -8.88
CA GLY A 10 -8.99 1.15 -8.09
C GLY A 10 -10.03 1.96 -7.31
N GLN A 11 -9.67 2.38 -6.10
CA GLN A 11 -10.58 3.07 -5.18
C GLN A 11 -9.86 4.11 -4.33
N THR A 12 -10.59 5.17 -3.96
CA THR A 12 -10.15 6.13 -2.95
C THR A 12 -10.78 5.74 -1.62
N LEU A 13 -9.93 5.57 -0.61
CA LEU A 13 -10.37 5.20 0.72
C LEU A 13 -10.98 6.38 1.46
N THR A 14 -11.93 6.10 2.34
CA THR A 14 -12.52 7.07 3.25
C THR A 14 -12.21 6.70 4.69
N VAL A 15 -12.65 7.55 5.64
CA VAL A 15 -12.53 7.25 7.06
C VAL A 15 -13.22 5.93 7.46
N ASP A 16 -14.22 5.49 6.71
CA ASP A 16 -14.94 4.23 6.94
C ASP A 16 -14.11 2.99 6.61
N ASP A 17 -12.94 3.17 5.97
CA ASP A 17 -11.98 2.10 5.66
C ASP A 17 -10.96 1.87 6.78
N ASN A 18 -11.06 2.62 7.87
CA ASN A 18 -10.15 2.46 9.00
C ASN A 18 -10.20 1.04 9.59
N GLY A 19 -9.04 0.41 9.72
CA GLY A 19 -8.85 -0.94 10.23
C GLY A 19 -9.08 -2.04 9.20
N LYS A 20 -9.40 -1.71 7.94
CA LYS A 20 -9.65 -2.72 6.91
C LYS A 20 -8.37 -3.36 6.39
N THR A 21 -8.49 -4.60 5.96
CA THR A 21 -7.50 -5.26 5.08
C THR A 21 -8.09 -5.37 3.68
N LEU A 22 -7.44 -4.73 2.72
CA LEU A 22 -7.80 -4.70 1.32
C LEU A 22 -7.00 -5.78 0.58
N LEU A 23 -7.69 -6.72 -0.05
CA LEU A 23 -7.08 -7.76 -0.85
C LEU A 23 -7.06 -7.31 -2.31
N LEU A 24 -5.87 -7.13 -2.90
CA LEU A 24 -5.75 -7.05 -4.35
C LEU A 24 -6.14 -8.42 -4.89
N GLY A 25 -7.25 -8.47 -5.64
CA GLY A 25 -7.92 -9.71 -6.04
C GLY A 25 -7.74 -10.09 -7.51
N ASP A 26 -7.46 -9.12 -8.37
CA ASP A 26 -7.29 -9.35 -9.81
C ASP A 26 -6.45 -8.24 -10.49
N ALA A 27 -6.20 -8.40 -11.78
CA ALA A 27 -5.45 -7.45 -12.60
C ALA A 27 -6.12 -6.07 -12.70
N ALA A 28 -7.39 -5.95 -12.29
CA ALA A 28 -8.15 -4.71 -12.29
C ALA A 28 -8.13 -3.99 -10.93
N SER A 29 -7.56 -4.59 -9.87
CA SER A 29 -7.48 -3.98 -8.53
C SER A 29 -6.96 -2.54 -8.54
N GLY A 30 -6.06 -2.19 -9.47
CA GLY A 30 -5.65 -0.80 -9.74
C GLY A 30 -5.04 -0.10 -8.53
N ASN A 31 -5.05 1.24 -8.57
CA ASN A 31 -4.48 2.05 -7.49
C ASN A 31 -5.47 2.24 -6.34
N ILE A 32 -4.96 2.18 -5.11
CA ILE A 32 -5.67 2.50 -3.88
C ILE A 32 -5.17 3.86 -3.41
N THR A 33 -6.04 4.85 -3.34
CA THR A 33 -5.66 6.19 -2.84
C THR A 33 -6.02 6.29 -1.36
N LEU A 34 -5.03 6.52 -0.50
CA LEU A 34 -5.21 6.85 0.91
C LEU A 34 -5.98 8.18 1.05
N PRO A 35 -6.79 8.37 2.11
CA PRO A 35 -7.43 9.66 2.34
C PRO A 35 -6.39 10.73 2.71
N ALA A 36 -6.81 12.00 2.83
CA ALA A 36 -5.99 13.02 3.47
C ALA A 36 -5.59 12.57 4.89
N VAL A 37 -4.35 12.84 5.28
CA VAL A 37 -3.70 12.31 6.50
C VAL A 37 -4.19 12.99 7.78
N THR A 38 -5.49 13.25 7.92
CA THR A 38 -6.05 14.07 9.01
C THR A 38 -6.44 13.26 10.25
N VAL A 39 -6.67 11.96 10.10
CA VAL A 39 -7.17 11.09 11.18
C VAL A 39 -6.00 10.33 11.80
N THR A 40 -5.54 10.76 12.98
CA THR A 40 -4.53 10.02 13.75
C THR A 40 -5.03 8.61 14.10
N GLY A 41 -4.20 7.60 13.87
CA GLY A 41 -4.54 6.21 14.15
C GLY A 41 -5.42 5.55 13.09
N PHE A 42 -5.67 6.21 11.96
CA PHE A 42 -6.22 5.50 10.80
C PHE A 42 -5.23 4.42 10.36
N THR A 43 -5.73 3.21 10.13
CA THR A 43 -4.93 2.07 9.69
C THR A 43 -5.55 1.42 8.47
N VAL A 44 -4.73 0.99 7.51
CA VAL A 44 -5.17 0.13 6.42
C VAL A 44 -4.03 -0.80 6.01
N ARG A 45 -4.37 -2.05 5.70
CA ARG A 45 -3.42 -3.01 5.14
C ARG A 45 -3.85 -3.39 3.73
N VAL A 46 -2.91 -3.44 2.80
CA VAL A 46 -3.11 -3.91 1.43
C VAL A 46 -2.31 -5.18 1.24
N TRP A 47 -2.96 -6.24 0.75
CA TRP A 47 -2.38 -7.57 0.61
C TRP A 47 -2.63 -8.11 -0.80
N CYS A 48 -1.60 -8.64 -1.46
CA CYS A 48 -1.74 -9.42 -2.68
C CYS A 48 -2.39 -10.78 -2.37
N ASN A 49 -3.62 -10.99 -2.83
CA ASN A 49 -4.30 -12.29 -2.77
C ASN A 49 -4.13 -13.11 -4.06
N PHE A 50 -3.38 -12.58 -5.03
CA PHE A 50 -2.96 -13.25 -6.25
C PHE A 50 -1.60 -12.70 -6.69
N THR A 51 -0.93 -13.38 -7.61
CA THR A 51 0.26 -12.84 -8.28
C THR A 51 -0.15 -11.69 -9.18
N ILE A 52 0.31 -10.49 -8.86
CA ILE A 52 -0.03 -9.26 -9.58
C ILE A 52 0.42 -9.38 -11.03
N THR A 53 -0.47 -9.20 -12.00
CA THR A 53 -0.14 -9.19 -13.44
C THR A 53 -0.14 -7.78 -14.04
N THR A 54 -0.80 -6.83 -13.36
CA THR A 54 -0.83 -5.40 -13.68
C THR A 54 -0.42 -4.62 -12.44
N SER A 55 0.58 -3.75 -12.54
CA SER A 55 1.07 -3.00 -11.38
C SER A 55 -0.07 -2.23 -10.70
N SER A 56 -0.01 -2.18 -9.38
CA SER A 56 -0.95 -1.47 -8.52
C SER A 56 -0.16 -0.65 -7.52
N ALA A 57 -0.68 0.48 -7.05
CA ALA A 57 0.00 1.30 -6.05
C ALA A 57 -0.95 1.73 -4.95
N VAL A 58 -0.39 1.95 -3.76
CA VAL A 58 -1.05 2.70 -2.69
C VAL A 58 -0.51 4.12 -2.75
N LEU A 59 -1.38 5.06 -3.08
CA LEU A 59 -1.06 6.46 -3.30
C LEU A 59 -1.45 7.28 -2.08
N SER A 60 -0.63 8.26 -1.72
CA SER A 60 -1.09 9.36 -0.88
C SER A 60 -2.00 10.29 -1.68
N ALA A 61 -3.09 10.79 -1.06
CA ALA A 61 -3.89 11.86 -1.68
C ALA A 61 -3.16 13.21 -1.69
N GLU A 62 -2.15 13.40 -0.83
CA GLU A 62 -1.46 14.68 -0.64
C GLU A 62 -0.04 14.68 -1.25
N GLY A 63 0.56 13.50 -1.41
CA GLY A 63 1.97 13.36 -1.78
C GLY A 63 2.94 13.65 -0.63
N ASP A 64 4.22 13.38 -0.85
CA ASP A 64 5.39 13.71 -0.03
C ASP A 64 5.27 13.35 1.46
N ASN A 65 4.49 12.31 1.80
CA ASN A 65 4.11 12.09 3.20
C ASN A 65 4.06 10.62 3.61
N ILE A 66 4.55 9.69 2.79
CA ILE A 66 4.71 8.29 3.17
C ILE A 66 6.16 8.05 3.63
N SER A 67 6.35 7.60 4.87
CA SER A 67 7.65 7.30 5.44
C SER A 67 7.66 5.97 6.17
N GLY A 68 8.73 5.19 6.04
CA GLY A 68 8.81 3.89 6.69
C GLY A 68 9.84 2.95 6.10
N VAL A 69 9.71 1.67 6.43
CA VAL A 69 10.62 0.61 5.95
C VAL A 69 9.81 -0.61 5.51
N LEU A 70 10.07 -1.05 4.29
CA LEU A 70 9.56 -2.29 3.71
C LEU A 70 10.70 -3.31 3.69
N VAL A 71 10.38 -4.60 3.84
CA VAL A 71 11.36 -5.69 3.69
C VAL A 71 11.08 -6.42 2.39
N VAL A 72 11.96 -6.28 1.41
CA VAL A 72 11.77 -6.83 0.06
C VAL A 72 12.90 -7.81 -0.23
N ASN A 73 12.56 -9.10 -0.35
CA ASN A 73 13.52 -10.20 -0.51
C ASN A 73 14.64 -10.16 0.56
N GLY A 74 14.26 -9.88 1.81
CA GLY A 74 15.17 -9.76 2.95
C GLY A 74 16.01 -8.47 3.00
N ALA A 75 15.91 -7.58 2.02
CA ALA A 75 16.56 -6.27 2.03
C ALA A 75 15.60 -5.18 2.55
N SER A 76 16.13 -4.19 3.27
CA SER A 76 15.37 -3.01 3.65
C SER A 76 15.20 -2.06 2.47
N VAL A 77 13.96 -1.71 2.15
CA VAL A 77 13.58 -0.65 1.21
C VAL A 77 13.00 0.49 2.04
N VAL A 78 13.69 1.63 2.06
CA VAL A 78 13.29 2.81 2.82
C VAL A 78 12.31 3.63 1.97
N ALA A 79 11.20 4.06 2.58
CA ALA A 79 10.35 5.11 2.06
C ALA A 79 10.64 6.39 2.85
N ALA A 80 11.02 7.48 2.16
CA ALA A 80 11.35 8.75 2.80
C ALA A 80 10.57 9.89 2.14
N ALA A 81 9.42 10.24 2.72
CA ALA A 81 8.50 11.23 2.17
C ALA A 81 8.12 10.91 0.71
N GLU A 82 7.71 9.67 0.46
CA GLU A 82 7.29 9.21 -0.86
C GLU A 82 5.82 9.54 -1.10
N ASP A 83 5.43 9.50 -2.38
CA ASP A 83 4.04 9.64 -2.82
C ASP A 83 3.29 8.31 -2.83
N GLN A 84 4.00 7.22 -3.13
CA GLN A 84 3.36 5.94 -3.35
C GLN A 84 4.23 4.73 -3.01
N ILE A 85 3.56 3.64 -2.65
CA ILE A 85 4.13 2.29 -2.53
C ILE A 85 3.54 1.41 -3.62
N ASN A 86 4.40 0.83 -4.45
CA ASN A 86 3.99 0.08 -5.64
C ASN A 86 4.11 -1.43 -5.42
N PHE A 87 3.14 -2.17 -5.94
CA PHE A 87 3.19 -3.61 -6.16
C PHE A 87 3.46 -3.86 -7.64
N ILE A 88 4.66 -4.38 -7.95
CA ILE A 88 5.16 -4.44 -9.32
C ILE A 88 4.60 -5.66 -10.07
N ALA A 89 4.11 -5.43 -11.28
CA ALA A 89 3.61 -6.48 -12.17
C ALA A 89 4.60 -7.65 -12.31
N ASN A 90 4.06 -8.86 -12.22
CA ASN A 90 4.74 -10.15 -12.33
C ASN A 90 5.86 -10.38 -11.30
N THR A 91 6.00 -9.50 -10.31
CA THR A 91 7.02 -9.57 -9.26
C THR A 91 6.40 -9.60 -7.88
N ALA A 92 5.37 -8.79 -7.63
CA ALA A 92 4.54 -8.91 -6.43
C ALA A 92 3.73 -10.22 -6.48
N LEU A 93 3.92 -11.07 -5.49
CA LEU A 93 3.32 -12.40 -5.39
C LEU A 93 2.20 -12.42 -4.35
N THR A 94 1.35 -13.45 -4.43
CA THR A 94 0.41 -13.76 -3.36
C THR A 94 1.13 -13.82 -2.02
N GLY A 95 0.65 -13.08 -1.03
CA GLY A 95 1.27 -12.98 0.29
C GLY A 95 2.08 -11.71 0.52
N ASP A 96 2.42 -10.94 -0.53
CA ASP A 96 3.10 -9.65 -0.38
C ASP A 96 2.14 -8.58 0.14
N TRP A 97 2.58 -7.71 1.05
CA TRP A 97 1.69 -6.73 1.70
C TRP A 97 2.39 -5.46 2.15
N ALA A 98 1.59 -4.40 2.32
CA ALA A 98 1.99 -3.16 2.98
C ALA A 98 0.87 -2.66 3.89
N GLU A 99 1.23 -2.09 5.04
CA GLU A 99 0.34 -1.47 6.01
C GLU A 99 0.71 -0.01 6.20
N PHE A 100 -0.31 0.80 6.38
CA PHE A 100 -0.23 2.25 6.50
C PHE A 100 -0.92 2.68 7.79
N VAL A 101 -0.25 3.54 8.55
CA VAL A 101 -0.77 4.13 9.79
C VAL A 101 -0.64 5.64 9.71
N SER A 102 -1.75 6.35 9.83
CA SER A 102 -1.75 7.82 9.87
C SER A 102 -1.34 8.32 11.25
N THR A 103 -0.43 9.29 11.28
CA THR A 103 -0.09 10.06 12.49
C THR A 103 -0.97 11.30 12.66
N GLY A 104 -1.75 11.68 11.65
CA GLY A 104 -2.43 12.98 11.56
C GLY A 104 -1.65 14.03 10.74
N THR A 105 -0.43 13.71 10.30
CA THR A 105 0.39 14.58 9.43
C THR A 105 1.23 13.81 8.41
N THR A 106 1.56 12.55 8.68
CA THR A 106 2.32 11.65 7.79
C THR A 106 1.78 10.22 7.88
N TRP A 107 1.93 9.47 6.79
CA TRP A 107 1.69 8.04 6.71
C TRP A 107 2.96 7.28 7.10
N LEU A 108 2.86 6.47 8.14
CA LEU A 108 3.87 5.46 8.46
C LEU A 108 3.59 4.21 7.65
N CYS A 109 4.58 3.67 6.95
CA CYS A 109 4.43 2.42 6.21
C CYS A 109 5.36 1.30 6.70
N THR A 110 4.87 0.07 6.60
CA THR A 110 5.65 -1.16 6.80
C THR A 110 5.09 -2.26 5.90
N GLY A 111 5.91 -3.26 5.54
CA GLY A 111 5.43 -4.33 4.68
C GLY A 111 6.51 -5.31 4.29
N VAL A 112 6.11 -6.34 3.56
CA VAL A 112 6.99 -7.43 3.13
C VAL A 112 6.66 -7.85 1.70
N ALA A 113 7.71 -8.07 0.90
CA ALA A 113 7.61 -8.71 -0.41
C ALA A 113 8.62 -9.86 -0.53
N GLN A 114 8.20 -10.94 -1.17
CA GLN A 114 9.02 -12.13 -1.36
C GLN A 114 10.10 -11.94 -2.42
N ALA A 115 9.73 -11.39 -3.59
CA ALA A 115 10.64 -11.20 -4.71
C ALA A 115 11.34 -9.85 -4.66
N ALA A 116 12.57 -9.80 -5.15
CA ALA A 116 13.32 -8.54 -5.25
C ALA A 116 12.58 -7.58 -6.20
N GLY A 117 12.31 -6.36 -5.74
CA GLY A 117 11.52 -5.38 -6.49
C GLY A 117 10.02 -5.70 -6.55
N GLY A 118 9.51 -6.66 -5.79
CA GLY A 118 8.07 -6.94 -5.70
C GLY A 118 7.29 -5.76 -5.14
N ILE A 119 7.88 -5.06 -4.18
CA ILE A 119 7.40 -3.76 -3.69
C ILE A 119 8.49 -2.70 -3.87
N THR A 120 8.10 -1.50 -4.30
CA THR A 120 8.97 -0.32 -4.34
C THR A 120 8.30 0.87 -3.66
N ALA A 121 9.11 1.81 -3.19
CA ALA A 121 8.65 3.12 -2.73
C ALA A 121 9.14 4.17 -3.74
N THR A 122 8.28 5.09 -4.15
CA THR A 122 8.63 6.08 -5.16
C THR A 122 7.94 7.42 -4.92
N ASP A 123 8.67 8.48 -5.22
CA ASP A 123 8.27 9.86 -5.36
C ASP A 123 8.31 10.24 -6.87
N PRO A 124 7.15 10.22 -7.57
CA PRO A 124 7.04 10.71 -8.94
C PRO A 124 7.13 12.26 -8.96
N ALA A 125 8.22 12.77 -9.52
CA ALA A 125 8.44 14.20 -9.76
C ALA A 125 7.35 14.89 -10.60
#